data_AF-A0A7C4R893-F1
#
_entry.id   AF-A0A7C4R893-F1
#
_cell.length_a   1.000
_cell.length_b   1.000
_cell.length_c   1.000
_cell.angle_alpha   90.00
_cell.angle_beta   90.00
_cell.angle_gamma   90.00
#
_symmetry.space_group_name_H-M   'P 1'
#
loop_
_entity.id
_entity.type
_entity.pdbx_description
1 polymer ?
#
loop_
_entity_poly.entity_id
_entity_poly.type
_entity_poly.pdbx_seq_one_letter_code
_entity_poly.pdbx_strand_id
1 'polypeptide(L)'
;MARSMVLQLKKVLSGLGCTSILVSQVSVTERGFGGPGVEHAADGIIRLDLDEINGELRRSIIVWKMRGTAHSMKRHPFEITDKGIIIKPKEVIMVAQRRFGESE
;
A
#
# COMPACT_ATOMS: atom_id res chain seq x y z
N MET A 1 -14.41 -13.51 -8.09
CA MET A 1 -15.42 -13.05 -7.11
C MET A 1 -14.98 -11.80 -6.34
N ALA A 2 -13.80 -11.77 -5.71
CA ALA A 2 -13.35 -10.59 -4.96
C ALA A 2 -13.28 -9.28 -5.80
N ARG A 3 -12.68 -9.33 -7.00
CA ARG A 3 -12.59 -8.17 -7.91
C ARG A 3 -13.95 -7.55 -8.25
N SER A 4 -14.96 -8.36 -8.58
CA SER A 4 -16.29 -7.85 -8.95
C SER A 4 -17.00 -7.18 -7.77
N MET A 5 -16.83 -7.71 -6.56
CA MET A 5 -17.36 -7.08 -5.34
C MET A 5 -16.69 -5.72 -5.08
N VAL A 6 -15.36 -5.63 -5.20
CA VAL A 6 -14.63 -4.35 -5.01
C VAL A 6 -15.06 -3.31 -6.05
N LEU A 7 -15.25 -3.71 -7.32
CA LEU A 7 -15.74 -2.81 -8.37
C LEU A 7 -17.17 -2.35 -8.10
N GLN A 8 -18.05 -3.24 -7.63
CA GLN A 8 -19.42 -2.88 -7.28
C GLN A 8 -19.45 -1.91 -6.09
N LEU A 9 -18.67 -2.19 -5.04
CA LEU A 9 -18.55 -1.32 -3.88
C LEU A 9 -18.03 0.07 -4.26
N LYS A 10 -16.96 0.12 -5.08
CA LYS A 10 -16.45 1.37 -5.64
C LYS A 10 -17.54 2.14 -6.37
N LYS A 11 -18.28 1.49 -7.27
CA LYS A 11 -19.33 2.15 -8.06
C LYS A 11 -20.41 2.78 -7.18
N VAL A 12 -20.83 2.08 -6.14
CA VAL A 12 -21.81 2.59 -5.17
C VAL A 12 -21.24 3.79 -4.40
N LEU A 13 -20.05 3.66 -3.81
CA LEU A 13 -19.44 4.72 -3.00
C LEU A 13 -19.13 5.98 -3.84
N SER A 14 -18.63 5.80 -5.06
CA SER A 14 -18.42 6.91 -6.00
C SER A 14 -19.73 7.55 -6.45
N GLY A 15 -20.79 6.76 -6.68
CA GLY A 15 -22.12 7.27 -7.00
C GLY A 15 -22.75 8.09 -5.87
N LEU A 16 -22.38 7.79 -4.63
CA LEU A 16 -22.78 8.55 -3.43
C LEU A 16 -21.89 9.78 -3.17
N GLY A 17 -20.83 9.99 -3.95
CA GLY A 17 -19.90 11.09 -3.75
C GLY A 17 -18.98 10.95 -2.53
N CYS A 18 -18.81 9.75 -1.99
CA CYS A 18 -17.99 9.53 -0.79
C CYS A 18 -16.50 9.34 -1.12
N THR A 19 -15.61 10.04 -0.41
CA THR A 19 -14.19 9.66 -0.34
C THR A 19 -14.05 8.43 0.55
N SER A 20 -13.57 7.32 -0.01
CA SER A 20 -13.55 6.03 0.67
C SER A 20 -12.13 5.47 0.77
N ILE A 21 -11.79 4.93 1.94
CA ILE A 21 -10.55 4.18 2.17
C ILE A 21 -10.95 2.73 2.46
N LEU A 22 -10.35 1.80 1.72
CA LEU A 22 -10.56 0.36 1.89
C LEU A 22 -9.28 -0.25 2.47
N VAL A 23 -9.43 -1.11 3.48
CA VAL A 23 -8.31 -1.81 4.11
C VAL A 23 -8.25 -3.24 3.58
N SER A 24 -7.07 -3.67 3.13
CA SER A 24 -6.81 -5.03 2.68
C SER A 24 -5.53 -5.54 3.31
N GLN A 25 -5.50 -6.81 3.68
CA GLN A 25 -4.30 -7.48 4.15
C GLN A 25 -3.54 -8.05 2.94
N VAL A 26 -2.22 -7.95 2.99
CA VAL A 26 -1.31 -8.61 2.05
C VAL A 26 -0.44 -9.58 2.83
N SER A 27 -0.16 -10.74 2.26
CA SER A 27 0.82 -11.64 2.89
C SER A 27 2.19 -10.96 2.91
N VAL A 28 2.98 -11.23 3.94
CA VAL A 28 4.34 -10.69 4.13
C VAL A 28 5.26 -11.05 2.95
N THR A 29 4.97 -12.16 2.28
CA THR A 29 5.71 -12.64 1.10
C THR A 29 5.16 -12.12 -0.22
N GLU A 30 4.00 -11.47 -0.22
CA GLU A 30 3.29 -11.09 -1.44
C GLU A 30 3.64 -9.66 -1.87
N ARG A 31 4.11 -9.52 -3.12
CA ARG A 31 4.29 -8.20 -3.75
C ARG A 31 3.00 -7.58 -4.29
N GLY A 32 1.92 -8.36 -4.34
CA GLY A 32 0.58 -7.94 -4.73
C GLY A 32 -0.10 -7.02 -3.72
N PHE A 33 -1.34 -6.65 -4.02
CA PHE A 33 -2.15 -5.70 -3.23
C PHE A 33 -3.48 -6.32 -2.78
N GLY A 34 -3.45 -7.59 -2.36
CA GLY A 34 -4.62 -8.33 -1.88
C GLY A 34 -5.22 -9.25 -2.95
N GLY A 35 -4.37 -9.92 -3.73
CA GLY A 35 -4.74 -10.87 -4.78
C GLY A 35 -5.03 -10.27 -6.15
N PRO A 36 -5.07 -11.10 -7.22
CA PRO A 36 -5.12 -10.64 -8.60
C PRO A 36 -6.34 -9.77 -8.92
N GLY A 37 -6.11 -8.57 -9.44
CA GLY A 37 -7.13 -7.72 -10.02
C GLY A 37 -7.80 -6.73 -9.08
N VAL A 38 -7.51 -6.76 -7.77
CA VAL A 38 -8.03 -5.77 -6.80
C VAL A 38 -7.32 -4.42 -7.00
N GLU A 39 -6.03 -4.43 -7.28
CA GLU A 39 -5.20 -3.26 -7.63
C GLU A 39 -5.70 -2.51 -8.88
N HIS A 40 -6.39 -3.21 -9.77
CA HIS A 40 -6.96 -2.63 -10.98
C HIS A 40 -8.27 -1.89 -10.70
N ALA A 41 -9.01 -2.29 -9.66
CA ALA A 41 -10.26 -1.66 -9.25
C ALA A 41 -10.02 -0.34 -8.52
N ALA A 42 -8.96 -0.25 -7.72
CA ALA A 42 -8.63 0.92 -6.92
C ALA A 42 -8.04 2.07 -7.75
N ASP A 43 -8.48 3.30 -7.48
CA ASP A 43 -7.90 4.52 -8.07
C ASP A 43 -6.64 4.98 -7.35
N GLY A 44 -6.55 4.70 -6.05
CA GLY A 44 -5.39 4.92 -5.20
C GLY A 44 -4.98 3.65 -4.46
N ILE A 45 -3.68 3.45 -4.29
CA ILE A 45 -3.11 2.35 -3.50
C ILE A 45 -2.04 2.94 -2.59
N ILE A 46 -2.27 2.82 -1.29
CA ILE A 46 -1.31 3.15 -0.24
C ILE A 46 -0.93 1.84 0.43
N ARG A 47 0.36 1.53 0.45
CA ARG A 47 0.89 0.31 1.05
C ARG A 47 1.69 0.65 2.31
N LEU A 48 1.41 -0.10 3.36
CA LEU A 48 2.16 -0.07 4.62
C LEU A 48 2.95 -1.38 4.69
N ASP A 49 4.27 -1.28 4.83
CA ASP A 49 5.15 -2.44 4.95
C ASP A 49 5.92 -2.41 6.27
N LEU A 50 6.35 -3.61 6.67
CA LEU A 50 7.23 -3.85 7.80
C LEU A 50 8.41 -4.66 7.29
N ASP A 51 9.54 -3.99 7.09
CA ASP A 51 10.74 -4.58 6.50
C ASP A 51 11.83 -4.73 7.57
N GLU A 52 12.59 -5.82 7.54
CA GLU A 52 13.78 -5.98 8.37
C GLU A 52 14.98 -5.33 7.68
N ILE A 53 15.62 -4.37 8.35
CA ILE A 53 16.77 -3.61 7.85
C ILE A 53 17.82 -3.58 8.95
N ASN A 54 18.98 -4.18 8.69
CA ASN A 54 20.09 -4.28 9.65
C ASN A 54 19.67 -4.91 10.99
N GLY A 55 18.82 -5.93 10.97
CA GLY A 55 18.32 -6.61 12.17
C GLY A 55 17.21 -5.85 12.92
N GLU A 56 16.74 -4.71 12.38
CA GLU A 56 15.65 -3.92 12.94
C GLU A 56 14.42 -3.93 12.04
N LEU A 57 13.24 -4.13 12.61
CA LEU A 57 11.98 -3.97 11.88
C LEU A 57 11.65 -2.51 11.71
N ARG A 58 11.50 -2.06 10.46
CA ARG A 58 11.18 -0.68 10.09
C ARG A 58 9.84 -0.62 9.37
N ARG A 59 8.94 0.20 9.90
CA ARG A 59 7.65 0.52 9.30
C ARG A 59 7.81 1.57 8.21
N SER A 60 7.16 1.35 7.08
CA SER A 60 7.23 2.27 5.96
C SER A 60 5.93 2.37 5.18
N ILE A 61 5.71 3.54 4.58
CA ILE A 61 4.54 3.84 3.74
C ILE A 61 4.99 4.23 2.34
N ILE A 62 4.26 3.75 1.34
CA ILE A 62 4.43 4.15 -0.05
C ILE A 62 3.07 4.36 -0.71
N VAL A 63 2.96 5.43 -1.50
CA VAL A 63 1.84 5.60 -2.42
C VAL A 63 2.24 4.91 -3.72
N TRP A 64 1.66 3.74 -3.97
CA TRP A 64 2.01 2.93 -5.14
C TRP A 64 1.34 3.43 -6.42
N LYS A 65 0.12 3.96 -6.25
CA LYS A 65 -0.71 4.46 -7.35
C LYS A 65 -1.62 5.54 -6.79
N MET A 66 -1.79 6.61 -7.54
CA MET A 66 -2.85 7.58 -7.31
C MET A 66 -3.26 8.18 -8.65
N ARG A 67 -4.44 7.81 -9.15
CA ARG A 67 -4.92 8.31 -10.45
C ARG A 67 -5.23 9.81 -10.36
N GLY A 68 -4.83 10.55 -11.38
CA GLY A 68 -5.14 11.97 -11.52
C GLY A 68 -4.35 12.91 -10.60
N THR A 69 -3.39 12.42 -9.83
CA THR A 69 -2.58 13.25 -8.92
C THR A 69 -1.13 12.82 -8.86
N ALA A 70 -0.23 13.80 -8.74
CA ALA A 70 1.16 13.55 -8.41
C ALA A 70 1.29 13.10 -6.95
N HIS A 71 2.21 12.18 -6.69
CA HIS A 71 2.49 11.67 -5.35
C HIS A 71 3.98 11.33 -5.22
N SER A 72 4.44 11.11 -3.99
CA SER A 72 5.82 10.70 -3.75
C SER A 72 6.08 9.30 -4.31
N MET A 73 7.13 9.17 -5.12
CA MET A 73 7.63 7.89 -5.63
C MET A 73 8.64 7.23 -4.68
N LYS A 74 8.67 7.69 -3.42
CA LYS A 74 9.61 7.23 -2.39
C LYS A 74 8.86 6.52 -1.27
N ARG A 75 9.55 5.57 -0.64
CA ARG A 75 9.09 4.89 0.57
C ARG A 75 9.52 5.70 1.79
N HIS A 76 8.57 6.11 2.62
CA HIS A 76 8.81 6.96 3.78
C HIS A 76 8.66 6.16 5.08
N PRO A 77 9.53 6.37 6.09
CA PRO A 77 9.30 5.82 7.41
C PRO A 77 8.02 6.39 8.04
N PHE A 78 7.37 5.59 8.87
CA PHE A 78 6.36 6.10 9.79
C PHE A 78 6.46 5.43 11.16
N GLU A 79 5.97 6.13 12.17
CA GLU A 79 5.84 5.64 13.54
C GLU A 79 4.38 5.63 13.96
N ILE A 80 4.00 4.68 14.82
CA ILE A 80 2.69 4.65 15.46
C ILE A 80 2.90 5.11 16.90
N THR A 81 2.27 6.21 17.25
CA THR A 81 2.40 6.86 18.56
C THR A 81 1.03 6.92 19.24
N ASP A 82 1.00 7.43 20.47
CA ASP A 82 -0.24 7.82 21.16
C ASP A 82 -1.06 8.86 20.40
N LYS A 83 -0.43 9.61 19.47
CA LYS A 83 -1.07 10.57 18.56
C LYS A 83 -1.47 9.97 17.21
N GLY A 84 -1.31 8.66 17.03
CA GLY A 84 -1.57 7.96 15.77
C GLY A 84 -0.34 7.84 14.87
N ILE A 85 -0.57 7.75 13.56
CA ILE A 85 0.48 7.51 12.55
C ILE A 85 1.20 8.83 12.21
N ILE A 86 2.52 8.85 12.42
CA ILE A 86 3.39 9.98 12.07
C ILE A 86 4.31 9.55 10.95
N ILE A 87 4.13 10.14 9.76
CA ILE A 87 4.97 9.88 8.58
C ILE A 87 6.14 10.87 8.56
N LYS A 88 7.34 10.41 8.19
CA LYS A 88 8.54 11.24 8.02
C LYS A 88 8.81 11.48 6.52
N PRO A 89 8.14 12.47 5.87
CA PRO A 89 8.16 12.59 4.40
C PRO A 89 9.51 13.03 3.80
N LYS A 90 10.41 13.59 4.62
CA LYS A 90 11.76 13.98 4.20
C LYS A 90 12.75 12.83 4.23
N GLU A 91 12.41 11.76 4.95
CA GLU A 91 13.23 10.57 5.09
C GLU A 91 12.80 9.51 4.09
N VAL A 92 13.75 8.68 3.67
CA VAL A 92 13.52 7.59 2.72
C VAL A 92 14.11 6.32 3.29
N ILE A 93 13.35 5.24 3.22
CA ILE A 93 13.86 3.91 3.55
C ILE A 93 14.30 3.24 2.26
N MET A 94 15.58 2.88 2.21
CA MET A 94 16.13 1.99 1.20
C MET A 94 15.99 0.57 1.70
N VAL A 95 15.02 -0.15 1.16
CA VAL A 95 14.92 -1.60 1.38
C VAL A 95 15.74 -2.24 0.28
N ALA A 96 16.70 -3.10 0.65
CA ALA A 96 17.37 -3.93 -0.34
C ALA A 96 16.29 -4.72 -1.10
N GLN A 97 16.33 -4.72 -2.44
CA GLN A 97 15.48 -5.64 -3.18
C GLN A 97 15.76 -7.03 -2.62
N ARG A 98 14.76 -7.69 -2.04
CA ARG A 98 14.84 -9.14 -1.80
C ARG A 98 15.07 -9.77 -3.18
N ARG A 99 16.33 -10.03 -3.50
CA ARG A 99 16.80 -10.76 -4.67
C ARG A 99 16.59 -12.24 -4.38
N PHE A 100 15.40 -12.76 -4.65
CA PHE A 100 15.15 -14.20 -4.75
C PHE A 100 13.87 -14.38 -5.55
N GLY A 101 13.73 -15.28 -6.51
CA GLY A 101 14.61 -16.18 -7.23
C GLY A 101 13.71 -16.73 -8.32
N GLU A 102 14.23 -16.94 -9.54
CA GLU A 102 13.53 -17.82 -10.47
C GLU A 102 13.37 -19.15 -9.76
N SER A 103 12.14 -19.57 -9.53
CA SER A 103 11.81 -20.90 -9.05
C SER A 103 10.71 -21.36 -9.99
N GLU A 104 11.10 -22.40 -10.72
CA GLU A 104 10.44 -23.04 -11.87
C GLU A 104 8.95 -23.30 -11.71
#